data_AF-A0A533UYF7-F1
#
_entry.id   AF-A0A533UYF7-F1
#
_cell.length_a   1.000
_cell.length_b   1.000
_cell.length_c   1.000
_cell.angle_alpha   90.00
_cell.angle_beta   90.00
_cell.angle_gamma   90.00
#
_symmetry.space_group_name_H-M   'P 1'
#
loop_
_entity.id
_entity.type
_entity.pdbx_description
1 polymer ?
#
loop_
_entity_poly.entity_id
_entity_poly.type
_entity_poly.pdbx_seq_one_letter_code
_entity_poly.pdbx_strand_id
1 'polypeptide(L)' 'MTKCIALHSYKGGTGKSTISSNLSASLAKKGLTAVLLDVDVYAPSLQDYFQWQPKKSINDYLFENANIG' A
#
# COMPACT_ATOMS: atom_id res chain seq x y z
N MET A 1 3.07 -10.82 -17.40
CA MET A 1 3.10 -9.34 -17.49
C MET A 1 2.41 -8.77 -16.26
N THR A 2 3.08 -7.92 -15.50
CA THR A 2 2.53 -7.34 -14.27
C THR A 2 1.62 -6.16 -14.62
N LYS A 3 0.44 -6.07 -14.01
CA LYS A 3 -0.46 -4.91 -14.13
C LYS A 3 -0.26 -4.03 -12.89
N CYS A 4 -0.10 -2.72 -13.10
CA CYS A 4 -0.04 -1.73 -12.04
C CYS A 4 -1.30 -0.86 -12.09
N ILE A 5 -1.92 -0.62 -10.93
CA ILE A 5 -3.12 0.21 -10.78
C ILE A 5 -2.81 1.24 -9.68
N ALA A 6 -2.80 2.53 -10.04
CA ALA A 6 -2.61 3.62 -9.10
C ALA A 6 -3.96 4.21 -8.68
N LEU A 7 -4.18 4.36 -7.37
CA LEU A 7 -5.37 4.99 -6.80
C LEU A 7 -4.95 6.29 -6.12
N HIS A 8 -5.47 7.42 -6.60
CA HIS A 8 -5.12 8.76 -6.11
C HIS A 8 -6.37 9.63 -5.91
N SER A 9 -6.26 10.67 -5.08
CA SER A 9 -7.34 11.61 -4.81
C SER A 9 -6.77 12.87 -4.17
N TYR A 10 -7.33 14.03 -4.52
CA TYR A 10 -6.94 15.34 -3.98
C TYR A 10 -7.45 15.62 -2.55
N LYS A 11 -8.28 14.72 -1.98
CA LYS A 11 -8.88 14.91 -0.65
C LYS A 11 -8.61 13.71 0.26
N GLY A 12 -8.40 14.00 1.55
CA GLY A 12 -8.38 13.02 2.63
C GLY A 12 -9.77 12.41 2.86
N GLY A 13 -9.83 11.16 3.34
CA GLY A 13 -11.10 10.51 3.68
C GLY A 13 -11.97 10.06 2.50
N THR A 14 -11.44 10.03 1.27
CA THR A 14 -12.16 9.56 0.07
C THR A 14 -12.23 8.03 -0.08
N GLY A 15 -11.71 7.28 0.88
CA GLY A 15 -11.77 5.81 0.90
C GLY A 15 -10.73 5.10 0.04
N LYS A 16 -9.70 5.80 -0.47
CA LYS A 16 -8.61 5.21 -1.28
C LYS A 16 -8.02 3.94 -0.67
N SER A 17 -7.58 4.03 0.59
CA SER A 17 -6.93 2.92 1.31
C SER A 17 -7.89 1.75 1.45
N THR A 18 -9.14 2.01 1.86
CA THR A 18 -10.20 0.98 1.93
C THR A 18 -10.41 0.28 0.60
N ILE A 19 -10.53 1.02 -0.50
CA ILE A 19 -10.74 0.45 -1.84
C ILE A 19 -9.51 -0.35 -2.26
N SER A 20 -8.31 0.21 -2.11
CA SER A 20 -7.05 -0.44 -2.50
C SER A 20 -6.81 -1.75 -1.73
N SER A 21 -7.04 -1.75 -0.42
CA SER A 21 -6.90 -2.92 0.44
C SER A 21 -7.87 -4.03 0.05
N ASN A 22 -9.14 -3.71 -0.16
CA ASN A 22 -10.15 -4.71 -0.52
C ASN A 22 -9.96 -5.21 -1.95
N LEU A 23 -9.53 -4.37 -2.89
CA LEU A 23 -9.19 -4.78 -4.24
C LEU A 23 -8.03 -5.79 -4.22
N SER A 24 -6.94 -5.48 -3.51
CA SER A 24 -5.79 -6.38 -3.38
C SER A 24 -6.17 -7.69 -2.70
N ALA A 25 -6.96 -7.64 -1.62
CA ALA A 25 -7.45 -8.85 -0.95
C ALA A 25 -8.35 -9.70 -1.87
N SER A 26 -9.21 -9.07 -2.67
CA SER A 26 -10.08 -9.76 -3.64
C SER A 26 -9.28 -10.43 -4.76
N LEU A 27 -8.24 -9.77 -5.27
CA LEU A 27 -7.32 -10.34 -6.25
C LEU A 27 -6.56 -11.54 -5.67
N ALA A 28 -6.04 -11.41 -4.44
CA ALA A 28 -5.38 -12.50 -3.74
C ALA A 28 -6.32 -13.71 -3.51
N LYS A 29 -7.57 -13.46 -3.10
CA LYS A 29 -8.60 -14.51 -2.96
C LYS A 29 -8.91 -15.26 -4.26
N LYS A 30 -8.68 -14.64 -5.42
CA LYS A 30 -8.82 -15.25 -6.75
C LYS A 30 -7.58 -16.05 -7.19
N GLY A 31 -6.58 -16.19 -6.32
CA GLY A 31 -5.33 -16.90 -6.62
C GLY A 31 -4.32 -16.07 -7.42
N LEU A 32 -4.54 -14.76 -7.57
CA LEU A 32 -3.58 -13.88 -8.23
C LEU A 32 -2.54 -13.37 -7.23
N THR A 33 -1.29 -13.25 -7.67
CA THR A 33 -0.26 -12.53 -6.92
C THR A 33 -0.60 -11.04 -6.89
N ALA A 34 -0.97 -10.54 -5.72
CA ALA A 34 -1.32 -9.14 -5.50
C ALA A 34 -0.32 -8.49 -4.54
N VAL A 35 0.22 -7.33 -4.93
CA VAL A 35 1.08 -6.49 -4.09
C VAL A 35 0.35 -5.19 -3.86
N LEU A 36 0.20 -4.79 -2.60
CA LEU A 36 -0.35 -3.50 -2.21
C LEU A 36 0.80 -2.64 -1.69
N LEU A 37 0.94 -1.44 -2.25
CA LEU A 37 1.98 -0.49 -1.89
C LEU A 37 1.34 0.84 -1.48
N ASP A 38 1.63 1.31 -0.27
CA ASP A 38 1.28 2.66 0.16
C ASP A 38 2.38 3.61 -0.31
N VAL A 39 2.05 4.49 -1.26
CA VAL A 39 2.96 5.53 -1.77
C VAL A 39 2.59 6.92 -1.25
N ASP A 40 1.68 7.00 -0.29
CA ASP A 40 1.42 8.25 0.45
C ASP A 40 2.54 8.46 1.49
N VAL A 41 3.68 8.98 1.02
CA VAL A 41 4.90 9.19 1.81
C VAL A 41 4.66 10.10 3.02
N TYR A 42 3.71 11.04 2.91
CA TYR A 42 3.45 12.05 3.94
C TYR A 42 2.44 11.58 5.00
N ALA A 43 1.44 10.79 4.59
CA ALA A 43 0.38 10.31 5.48
C ALA A 43 -0.01 8.87 5.15
N PRO A 44 0.91 7.89 5.33
CA PRO A 44 0.62 6.48 5.07
C PRO A 44 -0.49 6.00 6.01
N SER A 45 -1.38 5.16 5.50
CA SER A 45 -2.61 4.78 6.20
C SER A 45 -2.85 3.28 6.25
N LEU A 46 -2.07 2.48 5.53
CA LEU A 46 -2.22 1.03 5.55
C LEU A 46 -1.90 0.41 6.92
N GLN A 47 -0.93 0.96 7.66
CA GLN A 47 -0.58 0.48 8.99
C GLN A 47 -1.76 0.56 9.98
N ASP A 48 -2.53 1.66 9.90
CA ASP A 48 -3.71 1.86 10.74
C ASP A 48 -4.87 1.00 10.24
N TYR A 49 -5.06 0.91 8.92
CA TYR A 49 -6.11 0.09 8.30
C TYR A 49 -5.98 -1.39 8.67
N PHE A 50 -4.76 -1.93 8.65
CA PHE A 50 -4.48 -3.33 8.98
C PHE A 50 -4.14 -3.56 10.46
N GLN A 51 -4.10 -2.51 11.28
CA GLN A 51 -3.65 -2.57 12.68
C GLN A 51 -2.31 -3.30 12.82
N TRP A 52 -1.38 -3.01 11.90
CA TRP A 52 -0.10 -3.68 11.80
C TRP A 52 1.02 -2.64 11.71
N GLN A 53 2.01 -2.76 12.58
CA GLN A 53 3.17 -1.88 12.61
C GLN A 53 4.36 -2.55 11.93
N PRO A 54 4.70 -2.17 10.69
CA PRO A 54 5.87 -2.71 10.02
C PRO A 54 7.15 -2.17 10.66
N LYS A 55 8.19 -3.01 10.73
CA LYS A 55 9.53 -2.58 11.21
C LYS A 55 10.22 -1.60 10.26
N LYS A 56 9.87 -1.65 8.98
CA LYS A 56 10.40 -0.82 7.89
C LYS A 56 9.29 -0.53 6.89
N SER A 57 9.28 0.68 6.38
CA SER A 57 8.33 1.21 5.40
C SER A 57 9.03 1.53 4.08
N ILE A 58 8.27 1.94 3.06
CA ILE A 58 8.86 2.45 1.81
C ILE A 58 9.71 3.70 2.05
N ASN A 59 9.35 4.52 3.03
CA ASN A 59 10.11 5.72 3.37
C ASN A 59 11.52 5.35 3.83
N ASP A 60 11.67 4.28 4.62
CA ASP A 60 13.00 3.82 5.05
C ASP A 60 13.87 3.42 3.87
N TYR A 61 13.29 2.82 2.82
CA TYR A 61 14.01 2.51 1.59
C TYR A 61 14.35 3.78 0.79
N LEU A 62 13.39 4.69 0.61
CA LEU A 62 13.58 5.93 -0.15
C LEU A 62 14.60 6.87 0.50
N PHE A 63 14.75 6.82 1.82
CA PHE A 63 15.75 7.60 2.57
C PHE A 63 17.05 6.83 2.86
N GLU A 64 17.30 5.72 2.15
CA GLU A 64 18.54 4.92 2.25
C GLU A 64 18.79 4.31 3.66
N ASN A 65 17.75 4.22 4.50
CA ASN A 65 17.77 3.58 5.82
C ASN A 65 17.43 2.07 5.76
N ALA A 66 17.08 1.57 4.58
CA ALA A 66 16.78 0.18 4.32
C ALA A 66 17.23 -0.24 2.93
N ASN A 67 17.59 -1.52 2.79
CA ASN A 67 17.91 -2.14 1.51
C ASN A 67 16.82 -3.15 1.15
N ILE A 68 16.53 -3.25 -0.14
CA ILE A 68 15.80 -4.40 -0.69
C ILE A 68 16.86 -5.47 -0.91
N GLY A 69 16.80 -6.54 -0.12
CA GLY A 69 17.67 -7.71 -0.28
C GLY A 69 17.33 -8.48 -1.55
#